data_AF-A0A972N3U6-F1
#
_entry.id   AF-A0A972N3U6-F1
#
_cell.length_a   1.000
_cell.length_b   1.000
_cell.length_c   1.000
_cell.angle_alpha   90.00
_cell.angle_beta   90.00
_cell.angle_gamma   90.00
#
_symmetry.space_group_name_H-M   'P 1'
#
loop_
_entity.id
_entity.type
_entity.pdbx_description
1 polymer ?
#
loop_
_entity_poly.entity_id
_entity_poly.type
_entity_poly.pdbx_seq_one_letter_code
_entity_poly.pdbx_strand_id
1 'polypeptide(L)' 'IFLAKRENLPVILTGGVFQNKTLLTILKEEFEREKIEYFFQTSTPINDGGISLGQVWRVIKEA' A
#
# COMPACT_ATOMS: atom_id res chain seq x y z
N ILE A 1 -11.83 2.92 3.30
CA ILE A 1 -12.22 2.89 4.74
C ILE A 1 -13.31 1.85 5.00
N PHE A 2 -14.54 2.02 4.48
CA PHE A 2 -15.64 1.07 4.70
C PHE A 2 -15.23 -0.40 4.44
N LEU A 3 -14.66 -0.66 3.26
CA LEU A 3 -14.18 -2.00 2.90
C LEU A 3 -13.10 -2.51 3.87
N ALA A 4 -12.10 -1.68 4.19
CA ALA A 4 -11.03 -2.05 5.13
C ALA A 4 -11.58 -2.47 6.50
N LYS A 5 -12.59 -1.76 7.02
CA LYS A 5 -13.27 -2.11 8.28
C LYS A 5 -14.11 -3.37 8.17
N ARG A 6 -14.82 -3.55 7.07
CA ARG A 6 -15.68 -4.73 6.85
C ARG A 6 -14.86 -6.01 6.74
N GLU A 7 -13.77 -5.96 5.98
CA GLU A 7 -12.89 -7.12 5.77
C GLU A 7 -11.94 -7.34 6.95
N ASN A 8 -11.67 -6.30 7.76
CA ASN A 8 -10.74 -6.32 8.89
C ASN A 8 -9.35 -6.85 8.51
N LEU A 9 -8.83 -6.37 7.37
CA LEU A 9 -7.50 -6.71 6.85
C LEU A 9 -6.63 -5.45 6.74
N PRO A 10 -5.30 -5.60 6.85
CA PRO A 10 -4.38 -4.49 6.61
C PRO A 10 -4.48 -3.96 5.17
N VAL A 11 -4.36 -2.65 5.00
CA VAL A 11 -4.46 -1.99 3.70
C VAL A 11 -3.07 -1.74 3.12
N ILE A 12 -2.85 -2.15 1.88
CA ILE A 12 -1.62 -1.82 1.14
C ILE A 12 -1.92 -0.71 0.13
N LEU A 13 -1.21 0.41 0.24
CA LEU A 13 -1.24 1.50 -0.74
C LEU A 13 -0.03 1.35 -1.69
N THR A 14 -0.31 1.08 -2.97
CA THR A 14 0.71 0.89 -4.01
C THR A 14 0.20 1.35 -5.37
N GLY A 15 1.11 1.60 -6.32
CA GLY A 15 0.85 2.19 -7.62
C GLY A 15 1.20 3.68 -7.67
N GLY A 16 1.45 4.19 -8.88
CA GLY A 16 1.98 5.54 -9.10
C GLY A 16 1.13 6.68 -8.54
N VAL A 17 -0.18 6.48 -8.38
CA VAL A 17 -1.11 7.47 -7.77
C VAL A 17 -0.67 7.85 -6.35
N PHE A 18 -0.11 6.91 -5.59
CA PHE A 18 0.33 7.16 -4.20
C PHE A 18 1.70 7.86 -4.10
N GLN A 19 2.31 8.26 -5.22
CA GLN A 19 3.37 9.27 -5.20
C GLN A 19 2.83 10.68 -4.88
N ASN A 20 1.52 10.89 -5.01
CA ASN A 20 0.88 12.13 -4.59
C ASN A 20 0.92 12.24 -3.06
N LYS A 21 1.81 13.09 -2.55
CA LYS A 21 2.02 13.29 -1.11
C LYS A 21 0.76 13.78 -0.40
N THR A 22 -0.02 14.67 -1.02
CA THR A 22 -1.27 15.18 -0.43
C THR A 22 -2.27 14.06 -0.22
N LEU A 23 -2.49 13.22 -1.23
CA LEU A 23 -3.37 12.06 -1.13
C LEU A 23 -2.88 11.08 -0.06
N LEU A 24 -1.58 10.77 -0.07
CA LEU A 24 -0.99 9.82 0.88
C LEU A 24 -1.14 10.31 2.32
N THR A 25 -0.88 11.60 2.58
CA THR A 25 -1.04 12.20 3.92
C THR A 25 -2.49 12.16 4.39
N ILE A 26 -3.45 12.54 3.54
CA ILE A 26 -4.88 12.52 3.90
C ILE A 26 -5.31 11.09 4.26
N LEU A 27 -4.93 10.10 3.45
CA LEU A 27 -5.26 8.70 3.72
C LEU A 27 -4.59 8.16 4.98
N LYS A 28 -3.35 8.57 5.25
CA LYS A 28 -2.61 8.21 6.45
C LYS A 28 -3.35 8.67 7.71
N GLU A 29 -3.69 9.96 7.77
CA GLU A 29 -4.41 10.56 8.90
C GLU A 29 -5.78 9.90 9.12
N GLU A 30 -6.47 9.58 8.02
CA GLU A 30 -7.75 8.89 8.03
C GLU A 30 -7.63 7.46 8.58
N PHE A 31 -6.66 6.67 8.10
CA PHE A 31 -6.44 5.31 8.58
C PHE A 31 -6.00 5.27 10.04
N GLU A 32 -5.17 6.22 10.48
CA GLU A 32 -4.78 6.36 11.88
C GLU A 32 -5.98 6.68 12.78
N ARG A 33 -6.84 7.62 12.37
CA ARG A 33 -8.06 7.97 13.10
C ARG A 33 -9.01 6.78 13.22
N GLU A 34 -9.15 6.02 12.15
CA GLU A 34 -10.03 4.87 12.08
C GLU A 34 -9.40 3.57 12.60
N LYS A 35 -8.15 3.62 13.11
CA LYS A 35 -7.36 2.49 13.61
C LYS A 35 -7.22 1.34 12.61
N ILE A 36 -7.05 1.68 11.34
CA ILE A 36 -6.81 0.73 10.25
C ILE A 36 -5.29 0.54 10.11
N GLU A 37 -4.81 -0.70 10.14
CA GLU A 37 -3.42 -1.00 9.83
C GLU A 37 -3.14 -0.81 8.33
N TYR A 38 -2.03 -0.15 7.99
CA TYR A 38 -1.70 0.15 6.60
C TYR A 38 -0.20 0.10 6.31
N PHE A 39 0.13 -0.16 5.06
CA PHE A 39 1.50 -0.21 4.54
C PHE A 39 1.60 0.51 3.19
N PHE A 40 2.76 1.11 2.93
CA PHE A 40 3.12 1.66 1.63
C PHE A 40 4.64 1.55 1.42
N GLN A 41 5.09 1.54 0.16
CA GLN A 41 6.50 1.39 -0.17
C GLN A 41 7.31 2.66 0.16
N THR A 42 8.43 2.49 0.87
CA THR A 42 9.37 3.58 1.21
C THR A 42 10.80 3.32 0.72
N SER A 43 11.19 2.05 0.56
CA SER A 43 12.56 1.64 0.17
C SER A 43 12.71 1.36 -1.32
N THR A 44 11.60 1.20 -2.05
CA THR A 44 11.56 0.98 -3.50
C THR A 44 10.53 1.90 -4.14
N PRO A 45 10.60 2.15 -5.46
CA PRO A 45 9.58 2.95 -6.14
C PRO A 45 8.19 2.34 -5.95
N ILE A 46 7.24 3.14 -5.47
CA ILE A 46 5.83 2.75 -5.29
C ILE A 46 5.06 2.61 -6.62
N ASN A 47 5.67 3.05 -7.72
CA ASN A 47 5.12 3.01 -9.07
C ASN A 47 5.67 1.82 -9.87
N ASP A 48 5.48 1.85 -11.19
CA ASP A 48 5.88 0.77 -12.10
C ASP A 48 7.37 0.42 -12.03
N GLY A 49 8.22 1.35 -11.60
CA GLY A 49 9.63 1.08 -11.33
C GLY A 49 9.89 0.04 -10.24
N GLY A 50 8.91 -0.26 -9.39
CA GLY A 50 8.97 -1.29 -8.35
C GLY A 50 8.21 -2.58 -8.66
N ILE A 51 7.52 -2.68 -9.80
CA ILE A 51 6.67 -3.85 -10.14
C ILE A 51 7.51 -5.14 -10.24
N SER A 52 8.71 -5.06 -10.81
CA SER A 52 9.59 -6.22 -10.99
C SER A 52 9.92 -6.92 -9.67
N LEU A 53 10.03 -6.19 -8.56
CA LEU A 53 10.26 -6.77 -7.24
C LEU A 53 9.11 -7.68 -6.81
N GLY A 54 7.86 -7.23 -7.00
CA GLY A 54 6.68 -8.05 -6.70
C GLY A 54 6.59 -9.30 -7.57
N GLN A 55 6.97 -9.18 -8.84
CA GLN A 55 7.01 -10.30 -9.79
C GLN A 55 8.06 -11.34 -9.37
N VAL A 56 9.29 -10.90 -9.07
CA VAL A 56 10.36 -11.79 -8.60
C VAL A 56 9.97 -12.46 -7.28
N TRP A 57 9.40 -11.71 -6.33
CA TRP A 57 8.96 -12.27 -5.05
C TRP A 57 7.87 -13.33 -5.23
N ARG A 58 6.91 -13.13 -6.14
CA ARG A 58 5.89 -14.14 -6.45
C ARG A 58 6.52 -15.44 -6.93
N VAL A 59 7.45 -15.35 -7.89
CA VAL A 59 8.14 -16.51 -8.44
C VAL A 59 8.92 -17.25 -7.35
N ILE A 60 9.64 -16.53 -6.48
CA ILE A 60 10.41 -17.13 -5.38
C ILE A 60 9.48 -17.80 -4.35
N LYS A 61 8.33 -17.20 -4.04
CA LYS A 61 7.39 -17.75 -3.05
C LYS A 61 6.70 -19.03 -3.52
N GLU A 62 6.52 -19.19 -4.82
CA GLU A 62 5.85 -20.34 -5.44
C GLU A 62 6.82 -21.51 -5.73
N ALA A 63 8.13 -21.29 -5.60
CA ALA A 63 9.18 -22.29 -5.74
C ALA A 63 9.46 -23.02 -4.42
#